data_AF-A0A946MAN7-F1
#
_entry.id   AF-A0A946MAN7-F1
#
_cell.length_a   1.000
_cell.length_b   1.000
_cell.length_c   1.000
_cell.angle_alpha   90.00
_cell.angle_beta   90.00
_cell.angle_gamma   90.00
#
_symmetry.space_group_name_H-M   'P 1'
#
loop_
_entity.id
_entity.type
_entity.pdbx_description
1 polymer ?
#
loop_
_entity_poly.entity_id
_entity_poly.type
_entity_poly.pdbx_seq_one_letter_code
_entity_poly.pdbx_strand_id
1 'polypeptide(L)' 'YFINQDGLVQIVELEGTGESQTANIVSVIDMGASILGTPAAAGNALFIRSDNYLWKVTNTTNSE' A
#
# COMPACT_ATOMS: atom_id res chain seq x y z
N TYR A 1 0.20 1.18 -5.43
CA TYR A 1 0.91 0.59 -4.28
C TYR A 1 1.98 -0.35 -4.80
N PHE A 2 3.07 -0.52 -4.05
CA PHE A 2 4.13 -1.50 -4.32
C PHE A 2 4.52 -2.18 -3.02
N ILE A 3 4.88 -3.47 -3.06
CA ILE A 3 5.37 -4.23 -1.91
C ILE A 3 6.50 -5.15 -2.36
N ASN A 4 7.58 -5.21 -1.57
CA ASN A 4 8.67 -6.15 -1.81
C ASN A 4 8.64 -7.31 -0.78
N GLN A 5 9.50 -8.32 -1.01
CA GLN A 5 9.59 -9.50 -0.16
C GLN A 5 10.03 -9.21 1.29
N ASP A 6 10.69 -8.06 1.51
CA ASP A 6 11.17 -7.62 2.82
C ASP A 6 10.06 -6.93 3.64
N GLY A 7 8.87 -6.77 3.06
CA GLY A 7 7.72 -6.15 3.73
C GLY A 7 7.72 -4.62 3.67
N LEU A 8 8.51 -4.01 2.77
CA LEU A 8 8.46 -2.58 2.51
C LEU A 8 7.30 -2.27 1.56
N VAL A 9 6.31 -1.52 2.05
CA VAL A 9 5.14 -1.08 1.27
C VAL A 9 5.31 0.39 0.90
N GLN A 10 5.07 0.73 -0.36
CA GLN A 10 5.02 2.10 -0.84
C GLN A 10 3.62 2.40 -1.40
N ILE A 11 2.99 3.45 -0.88
CA ILE A 11 1.74 4.01 -1.43
C ILE A 11 2.13 5.17 -2.34
N VAL A 12 1.64 5.11 -3.58
CA VAL A 12 1.96 6.08 -4.62
C VAL A 12 0.66 6.73 -5.05
N GLU A 13 0.63 8.05 -5.02
CA GLU A 13 -0.40 8.87 -5.63
C GLU A 13 0.02 9.22 -7.06
N LEU A 14 -0.91 9.05 -7.99
CA LEU A 14 -0.71 9.39 -9.39
C LEU A 14 -1.44 10.69 -9.67
N GLU A 15 -0.73 11.67 -10.21
CA GLU A 15 -1.29 12.96 -10.59
C GLU A 15 -1.22 13.11 -12.11
N GLY A 16 -2.26 13.71 -12.69
CA GLY A 16 -2.36 13.87 -14.15
C GLY A 16 -2.70 12.58 -14.90
N THR A 17 -2.64 12.65 -16.22
CA THR A 17 -3.04 11.56 -17.14
C THR A 17 -2.13 11.50 -18.37
N GLY A 18 -1.96 10.31 -18.94
CA GLY A 18 -1.17 10.11 -20.16
C GLY A 18 0.31 10.43 -19.95
N GLU A 19 0.92 11.15 -20.90
CA GLU A 19 2.34 11.48 -20.89
C GLU A 19 2.74 12.48 -19.78
N SER A 20 1.78 13.23 -19.22
CA SER A 20 2.02 14.14 -18.10
C SER A 20 1.79 13.50 -16.74
N GLN A 21 1.53 12.18 -16.68
CA GLN A 21 1.31 11.50 -15.42
C GLN A 21 2.59 11.48 -14.58
N THR A 22 2.50 11.94 -13.35
CA THR A 22 3.57 11.87 -12.34
C THR A 22 3.18 10.91 -11.22
N ALA A 23 4.19 10.41 -10.51
CA ALA A 23 4.02 9.45 -9.43
C ALA A 23 4.75 9.94 -8.18
N ASN A 24 4.00 10.19 -7.11
CA ASN A 24 4.51 10.69 -5.84
C ASN A 24 4.35 9.61 -4.77
N ILE A 25 5.42 9.28 -4.05
CA ILE A 25 5.32 8.39 -2.89
C ILE A 25 4.70 9.19 -1.74
N VAL A 26 3.49 8.82 -1.33
CA VAL A 26 2.73 9.51 -0.27
C VAL A 26 2.80 8.79 1.07
N SER A 27 3.22 7.53 1.09
CA SER A 27 3.46 6.78 2.33
C SER A 27 4.43 5.63 2.11
N VAL A 28 5.24 5.35 3.12
CA VAL A 28 6.10 4.17 3.21
C VAL A 28 5.81 3.48 4.54
N ILE A 29 5.54 2.17 4.48
CA ILE A 29 5.22 1.36 5.66
C ILE A 29 6.20 0.19 5.67
N ASP A 30 6.98 0.07 6.74
CA ASP A 30 7.73 -1.15 7.04
C ASP A 30 6.83 -2.08 7.86
N MET A 31 6.52 -3.26 7.30
CA MET A 31 5.65 -4.25 7.95
C MET A 31 6.37 -5.11 9.00
N GLY A 32 7.71 -5.06 9.06
CA GLY A 32 8.51 -5.86 10.00
C GLY A 32 8.39 -7.38 9.80
N ALA A 33 7.92 -7.81 8.64
CA ALA A 33 7.69 -9.22 8.30
C ALA A 33 7.84 -9.43 6.79
N SER A 34 8.38 -10.60 6.41
CA SER A 34 8.47 -10.96 4.99
C SER A 34 7.08 -11.18 4.38
N ILE A 35 6.90 -10.67 3.16
CA ILE A 35 5.65 -10.79 2.41
C ILE A 35 5.88 -11.65 1.17
N LEU A 36 5.34 -12.86 1.20
CA LEU A 36 5.39 -13.83 0.10
C LEU A 36 3.99 -14.04 -0.49
N GLY A 37 3.34 -12.94 -0.87
CA GLY A 37 1.98 -12.99 -1.38
C GLY A 37 1.54 -11.72 -2.09
N THR A 38 0.45 -11.82 -2.83
CA THR A 38 -0.16 -10.70 -3.54
C THR A 38 -1.16 -9.97 -2.63
N PRO A 39 -1.07 -8.64 -2.48
CA PRO A 39 -2.10 -7.86 -1.81
C PRO A 39 -3.46 -7.96 -2.51
N ALA A 40 -4.55 -7.82 -1.75
CA ALA A 40 -5.91 -7.79 -2.28
C ALA A 40 -6.56 -6.42 -2.01
N ALA A 41 -7.13 -5.79 -3.05
CA ALA A 41 -7.89 -4.55 -2.91
C ALA A 41 -9.39 -4.84 -2.84
N ALA A 42 -10.04 -4.45 -1.73
CA ALA A 42 -11.47 -4.62 -1.54
C ALA A 42 -12.01 -3.60 -0.52
N GLY A 43 -13.22 -3.09 -0.73
CA GLY A 43 -13.92 -2.25 0.25
C GLY A 43 -13.11 -1.02 0.72
N ASN A 44 -12.52 -0.27 -0.22
CA ASN A 44 -11.66 0.90 0.03
C ASN A 44 -10.46 0.61 0.95
N ALA A 45 -9.98 -0.64 0.94
CA ALA A 45 -8.82 -1.07 1.70
C ALA A 45 -7.88 -1.94 0.86
N LEU A 46 -6.62 -1.96 1.26
CA LEU A 46 -5.63 -2.93 0.80
C LEU A 46 -5.37 -3.94 1.92
N PHE A 47 -5.56 -5.22 1.62
CA PHE A 47 -5.28 -6.32 2.52
C PHE A 47 -3.96 -6.98 2.15
N ILE A 48 -3.08 -7.14 3.13
CA ILE A 48 -1.75 -7.73 2.95
C ILE A 48 -1.59 -8.82 3.99
N ARG A 49 -1.12 -10.00 3.59
CA ARG A 49 -0.94 -11.15 4.47
C ARG A 49 0.51 -11.59 4.51
N SER A 50 0.98 -11.95 5.70
CA SER A 50 2.19 -12.76 5.93
C SER A 50 1.79 -14.09 6.58
N ASP A 51 2.76 -14.90 6.99
CA ASP A 51 2.48 -16.16 7.69
C ASP A 51 1.71 -15.95 8.99
N ASN A 52 2.00 -14.87 9.73
CA ASN A 52 1.47 -14.65 11.07
C ASN A 52 0.50 -13.47 11.19
N TYR A 53 0.40 -12.63 10.15
CA TYR A 53 -0.37 -11.39 10.23
C TYR A 53 -1.21 -11.14 8.98
N LEU A 54 -2.33 -10.46 9.19
CA LEU A 54 -3.17 -9.88 8.15
C LEU A 54 -3.34 -8.39 8.47
N TRP A 55 -2.83 -7.53 7.59
CA TRP A 55 -2.98 -6.09 7.69
C TRP A 55 -4.12 -5.60 6.81
N LYS A 56 -4.81 -4.57 7.29
CA LYS A 56 -5.75 -3.77 6.50
C LYS A 56 -5.22 -2.33 6.45
N VAL A 57 -4.84 -1.88 5.28
CA VAL A 57 -4.40 -0.50 5.04
C VAL A 57 -5.58 0.29 4.49
N THR A 58 -5.97 1.35 5.19
CA THR A 58 -7.06 2.26 4.80
C THR A 58 -6.60 3.69 4.88
N ASN A 59 -7.21 4.57 4.08
CA ASN A 59 -7.13 5.99 4.35
C ASN A 59 -7.92 6.28 5.64
N THR A 60 -7.29 6.98 6.58
CA THR A 60 -7.99 7.51 7.76
C THR A 60 -8.28 8.97 7.48
N THR A 61 -9.50 9.28 7.09
CA THR A 61 -10.01 10.65 7.18
C THR A 61 -10.21 10.93 8.66
N ASN A 62 -9.27 11.62 9.29
CA ASN A 62 -9.57 12.30 10.54
C ASN A 62 -10.56 13.43 10.19
N SER A 63 -11.84 13.18 10.42
CA SER A 63 -12.84 14.24 10.45
C SER A 63 -12.60 15.04 11.74
N GLU A 64 -11.91 16.17 11.63
CA GLU A 64 -11.97 17.25 12.62
C GLU A 64 -13.33 17.95 12.58
#